data_AF-A0A972H742-F1
#
_entry.id   AF-A0A972H742-F1
#
_cell.length_a   1.000
_cell.length_b   1.000
_cell.length_c   1.000
_cell.angle_alpha   90.00
_cell.angle_beta   90.00
_cell.angle_gamma   90.00
#
_symmetry.space_group_name_H-M   'P 1'
#
loop_
_entity.id
_entity.type
_entity.pdbx_description
1 polymer ?
#
loop_
_entity_poly.entity_id
_entity_poly.type
_entity_poly.pdbx_seq_one_letter_code
_entity_poly.pdbx_strand_id
1 'polypeptide(L)'
;MDKEESIKQAREIAQKMVDGTVDPSDGCDEIGKIGESLDYCDELLGFIHLSHLQTKHENLGFNKENSKKGIIEEAKKLLKNT
;
A
#
# COMPACT_ATOMS: atom_id res chain seq x y z
N MET A 1 -1.31 3.20 -18.92
CA MET A 1 -1.62 4.08 -17.80
C MET A 1 -0.39 4.95 -17.59
N ASP A 2 -0.55 6.26 -17.51
CA ASP A 2 0.58 7.16 -17.22
C ASP A 2 0.95 7.06 -15.72
N LYS A 3 2.19 7.41 -15.37
CA LYS A 3 2.67 7.37 -13.97
C LYS A 3 1.79 8.24 -13.07
N GLU A 4 1.38 9.42 -13.51
CA GLU A 4 0.60 10.35 -12.71
C GLU A 4 -0.80 9.79 -12.39
N GLU A 5 -1.45 9.18 -13.37
CA GLU A 5 -2.75 8.51 -13.20
C GLU A 5 -2.66 7.35 -12.22
N SER A 6 -1.58 6.58 -12.30
CA SER A 6 -1.31 5.44 -11.42
C SER A 6 -1.09 5.88 -9.97
N ILE A 7 -0.32 6.96 -9.76
CA ILE A 7 -0.10 7.55 -8.43
C ILE A 7 -1.39 8.16 -7.88
N LYS A 8 -2.21 8.79 -8.72
CA LYS A 8 -3.53 9.29 -8.30
C LYS A 8 -4.43 8.14 -7.83
N GLN A 9 -4.50 7.04 -8.59
CA GLN A 9 -5.26 5.86 -8.19
C GLN A 9 -4.75 5.28 -6.86
N ALA A 10 -3.44 5.17 -6.68
CA ALA A 10 -2.84 4.72 -5.42
C ALA A 10 -3.23 5.63 -4.24
N ARG A 11 -3.26 6.94 -4.44
CA ARG A 11 -3.72 7.91 -3.43
C ARG A 11 -5.20 7.75 -3.09
N GLU A 12 -6.06 7.52 -4.07
CA GLU A 12 -7.49 7.27 -3.84
C GLU A 12 -7.71 6.01 -2.99
N ILE A 13 -6.96 4.94 -3.25
CA ILE A 13 -6.99 3.71 -2.43
C ILE A 13 -6.46 3.99 -1.02
N ALA A 14 -5.36 4.74 -0.90
CA ALA A 14 -4.80 5.13 0.39
C ALA A 14 -5.78 5.94 1.25
N GLN A 15 -6.52 6.86 0.64
CA GLN A 15 -7.57 7.62 1.31
C GLN A 15 -8.69 6.69 1.82
N LYS A 16 -9.16 5.75 0.98
CA LYS A 16 -10.19 4.78 1.38
C LYS A 16 -9.76 3.91 2.56
N MET A 17 -8.49 3.52 2.63
CA MET A 17 -7.92 2.80 3.79
C MET A 17 -7.92 3.65 5.05
N VAL A 18 -7.50 4.92 4.96
CA VAL A 18 -7.49 5.84 6.11
C VAL A 18 -8.91 6.12 6.61
N ASP A 19 -9.87 6.23 5.70
CA ASP A 19 -11.29 6.44 6.02
C ASP A 19 -11.98 5.17 6.54
N GLY A 20 -11.29 4.01 6.52
CA GLY A 20 -11.82 2.73 6.97
C GLY A 20 -12.89 2.12 6.04
N THR A 21 -12.97 2.60 4.79
CA THR A 21 -13.93 2.11 3.79
C THR A 21 -13.42 0.89 3.00
N VAL A 22 -12.11 0.62 3.09
CA VAL A 22 -11.43 -0.54 2.50
C VAL A 22 -10.51 -1.15 3.57
N ASP A 23 -10.39 -2.48 3.60
CA ASP A 23 -9.44 -3.15 4.49
C ASP A 23 -8.01 -2.73 4.12
N PRO A 24 -7.17 -2.34 5.09
CA PRO A 24 -5.81 -1.90 4.80
C PRO A 24 -4.99 -2.97 4.06
N SER A 25 -5.19 -4.24 4.37
CA SER A 25 -4.45 -5.35 3.75
C SER A 25 -4.73 -5.42 2.26
N ASP A 26 -6.00 -5.30 1.88
CA ASP A 26 -6.44 -5.42 0.50
C ASP A 26 -6.05 -4.16 -0.29
N GLY A 27 -6.21 -2.97 0.30
CA GLY A 27 -5.74 -1.73 -0.30
C GLY A 27 -4.21 -1.69 -0.48
N CYS A 28 -3.44 -2.28 0.44
CA CYS A 28 -2.00 -2.42 0.30
C CYS A 28 -1.61 -3.33 -0.87
N ASP A 29 -2.29 -4.47 -1.03
CA ASP A 29 -2.07 -5.38 -2.15
C ASP A 29 -2.41 -4.72 -3.50
N GLU A 30 -3.45 -3.88 -3.56
CA GLU A 30 -3.78 -3.12 -4.76
C GLU A 30 -2.72 -2.06 -5.08
N ILE A 31 -2.29 -1.26 -4.10
CA ILE A 31 -1.26 -0.23 -4.31
C ILE A 31 0.09 -0.87 -4.65
N GLY A 32 0.44 -2.00 -4.02
CA GLY A 32 1.65 -2.77 -4.33
C GLY A 32 1.70 -3.17 -5.81
N LYS A 33 0.60 -3.70 -6.37
CA LYS A 33 0.51 -4.03 -7.80
C LYS A 33 0.66 -2.82 -8.71
N ILE A 34 0.12 -1.65 -8.32
CA ILE A 34 0.33 -0.40 -9.04
C ILE A 34 1.83 -0.06 -9.04
N GLY A 35 2.49 -0.13 -7.89
CA GLY A 35 3.93 0.10 -7.75
C GLY A 35 4.79 -0.84 -8.60
N GLU A 36 4.46 -2.14 -8.63
CA GLU A 36 5.13 -3.12 -9.48
C GLU A 36 4.95 -2.78 -10.98
N SER A 37 3.75 -2.34 -11.39
CA SER A 37 3.47 -1.95 -12.77
C SER A 37 4.22 -0.69 -13.22
N LEU A 38 4.68 0.12 -12.26
CA LEU A 38 5.49 1.33 -12.47
C LEU A 38 6.99 1.08 -12.30
N ASP A 39 7.44 -0.17 -12.44
CA ASP A 39 8.83 -0.58 -12.26
C ASP A 39 9.39 -0.20 -10.87
N TYR A 40 8.62 -0.50 -9.83
CA TYR A 40 9.01 -0.32 -8.42
C TYR A 40 9.32 1.13 -8.04
N CYS A 41 8.45 2.06 -8.43
CA CYS A 41 8.67 3.48 -8.13
C CYS A 41 8.80 3.77 -6.63
N ASP A 42 9.69 4.70 -6.28
CA ASP A 42 10.05 5.01 -4.89
C ASP A 42 8.84 5.42 -4.03
N GLU A 43 7.86 6.09 -4.63
CA GLU A 43 6.65 6.59 -3.96
C GLU A 43 5.77 5.46 -3.42
N LEU A 44 5.78 4.28 -4.05
CA LEU A 44 4.93 3.13 -3.70
C LEU A 44 5.72 1.96 -3.11
N LEU A 45 7.05 2.07 -3.02
CA LEU A 45 7.94 0.99 -2.57
C LEU A 45 7.56 0.43 -1.19
N GLY A 46 7.08 1.29 -0.27
CA GLY A 46 6.61 0.87 1.04
C GLY A 46 5.42 -0.11 0.96
N PHE A 47 4.48 0.11 0.04
CA PHE A 47 3.33 -0.79 -0.16
C PHE A 47 3.73 -2.10 -0.83
N ILE A 48 4.68 -2.07 -1.77
CA ILE A 48 5.21 -3.28 -2.40
C ILE A 48 5.83 -4.19 -1.32
N HIS A 49 6.64 -3.62 -0.43
CA HIS A 49 7.26 -4.36 0.66
C HIS A 49 6.22 -4.92 1.65
N LEU A 50 5.27 -4.08 2.08
CA LEU A 50 4.23 -4.50 3.02
C LEU A 50 3.33 -5.59 2.45
N SER A 51 2.90 -5.46 1.18
CA SER A 51 2.12 -6.49 0.48
C SER A 51 2.85 -7.83 0.45
N HIS A 52 4.17 -7.82 0.20
CA HIS A 52 4.99 -9.04 0.25
C HIS A 52 5.02 -9.68 1.64
N LEU A 53 5.18 -8.86 2.69
CA LEU A 53 5.26 -9.34 4.08
C LEU A 53 3.96 -10.03 4.55
N GLN A 54 2.82 -9.66 3.99
CA GLN A 54 1.51 -10.13 4.45
C GLN A 54 1.21 -11.62 4.17
N THR A 55 1.91 -12.28 3.24
CA THR A 55 1.52 -13.62 2.74
C THR A 55 2.62 -14.69 2.75
N LYS A 56 3.84 -14.35 3.20
CA LYS A 56 5.00 -15.25 3.14
C LYS A 56 5.86 -15.30 4.40
N HIS A 57 5.52 -14.50 5.41
CA HIS A 57 6.37 -14.26 6.58
C HIS A 57 5.62 -14.46 7.91
N GLU A 58 4.55 -15.25 7.92
CA GLU A 58 3.79 -15.60 9.12
C GLU A 58 4.65 -16.25 10.18
N ASN A 59 5.63 -17.05 9.76
CA ASN A 59 6.64 -17.66 10.63
C ASN A 59 7.59 -16.65 11.31
N LEU A 60 7.72 -15.44 10.76
CA LEU A 60 8.46 -14.32 11.34
C LEU A 60 7.55 -13.40 12.15
N GLY A 61 6.27 -13.74 12.28
CA GLY A 61 5.28 -12.94 12.98
C GLY A 61 4.73 -11.78 12.16
N PHE A 62 4.81 -11.79 10.82
CA PHE A 62 4.12 -10.84 9.96
C PHE A 62 2.87 -11.47 9.36
N ASN A 63 1.72 -10.80 9.46
CA ASN A 63 0.47 -11.24 8.86
C ASN A 63 -0.39 -10.02 8.50
N LYS A 64 -1.52 -10.27 7.82
CA LYS A 64 -2.46 -9.22 7.45
C LYS A 64 -2.90 -8.35 8.63
N GLU A 65 -3.20 -8.94 9.78
CA GLU A 65 -3.70 -8.19 10.95
C GLU A 65 -2.65 -7.27 11.59
N ASN A 66 -1.43 -7.76 11.82
CA ASN A 66 -0.41 -6.97 12.47
C ASN A 66 0.27 -5.95 11.54
N SER A 67 0.16 -6.14 10.22
CA SER A 67 0.67 -5.20 9.23
C SER A 67 -0.25 -4.00 9.02
N LYS A 68 -1.54 -4.07 9.41
CA LYS A 68 -2.53 -3.00 9.19
C LYS A 68 -2.06 -1.64 9.70
N LYS A 69 -1.42 -1.61 10.88
CA LYS A 69 -0.92 -0.34 11.44
C LYS A 69 0.15 0.30 10.56
N GLY A 70 1.14 -0.48 10.12
CA GLY A 70 2.20 -0.01 9.22
C GLY A 70 1.65 0.44 7.87
N ILE A 71 0.67 -0.30 7.33
CA ILE A 71 -0.01 0.06 6.09
C ILE A 71 -0.72 1.42 6.22
N ILE A 72 -1.46 1.64 7.30
CA ILE A 72 -2.14 2.92 7.53
C ILE A 72 -1.15 4.08 7.72
N GLU A 73 -0.02 3.83 8.37
CA GLU A 73 1.05 4.84 8.49
C GLU A 73 1.62 5.20 7.12
N GLU A 74 1.86 4.22 6.26
CA GLU A 74 2.34 4.43 4.89
C GLU A 74 1.30 5.15 4.01
N ALA A 75 0.01 4.78 4.14
CA ALA A 75 -1.11 5.48 3.49
C ALA A 75 -1.14 6.97 3.87
N LYS A 76 -0.98 7.28 5.15
CA LYS A 76 -0.90 8.67 5.62
C LYS A 76 0.32 9.41 5.10
N LYS A 77 1.46 8.75 4.87
CA LYS A 77 2.64 9.38 4.24
C LYS A 77 2.39 9.69 2.78
N LEU A 78 1.84 8.72 2.03
CA LEU A 78 1.53 8.90 0.60
C LEU A 78 0.57 10.08 0.37
N LEU A 79 -0.42 10.26 1.26
CA LEU A 79 -1.38 11.36 1.20
C LEU A 79 -0.80 12.73 1.60
N LYS A 80 0.32 12.76 2.33
CA LYS A 80 0.99 14.01 2.75
C LYS A 80 1.96 14.58 1.73
N ASN A 81 2.51 13.74 0.84
CA ASN A 81 3.46 14.13 -0.21
C ASN A 81 2.76 14.83 -1.41
N THR A 82 1.85 15.76 -1.11
CA THR A 82 1.14 16.63 -2.07
C THR A 82 1.90 17.91 -2.32
#